data_AF-A0A9E1XWN3-F1
#
_entry.id   AF-A0A9E1XWN3-F1
#
_cell.length_a   1.000
_cell.length_b   1.000
_cell.length_c   1.000
_cell.angle_alpha   90.00
_cell.angle_beta   90.00
_cell.angle_gamma   90.00
#
_symmetry.space_group_name_H-M   'P 1'
#
loop_
_entity.id
_entity.type
_entity.pdbx_description
1 polymer ?
#
loop_
_entity_poly.entity_id
_entity_poly.type
_entity_poly.pdbx_seq_one_letter_code
_entity_poly.pdbx_strand_id
1 'polypeptide(L)'
;MSPNDEETIDRGAMKDDKKQGAIDVPPLHKEFFYKALCFAFKNRERGEENPLEEILLRGAPSESLEYDLFGVQESSVVHNAKKARDLAFVLIADDGSLRVDVLNGAIAILQKSLYPIGPYYDGDAIRNEHILKALVSLHDNKGLRELLMKVTKPSSHHAEKMLRDTLIIDASTTLTDAHARRAALSAWLCFLRQNVGSCFATAPAIIIQQEQPENLLKDIVGLLATGRMTRTFGGVEHSVPLSGSWGVANIKKPVMITKTEKDIATEIWRAPGVLHALRAAGVVDDQRRCKGLIVTAIQGIHPEGGTFWTTTETLIRKVLLEDLGITEKDLADNKKAPQGMFEIHKVSISSKANNAKKKSKTALCGEYHEKYEAATKAFNILTDNPLLKAWEYTIASFCDTKTDFSRWNLYSSLGLEEDSPGGIGECLYNKIKEKLDEVNRESNEYHEQYNALFPHVKQLEVRIKHAKTEQDAQWIRSEYKRSVGELNNYQAGRDEAHQRAKLYAELFNFIISKLLEMFPQYFQEVYDADIHDVKTGLYDDSPAGFRLLYKHGRTDASLWTHIYEEDVFIDSLASFFVVIENDIIGMPELEGFERDISEIITSIVMHVKTTEFLESAFYRMAIAHNVSPVEDP
;
A
#
# COMPACT_ATOMS: atom_id res chain seq x y z
N MET A 1 51.69 -70.75 42.17
CA MET A 1 52.68 -69.88 41.50
C MET A 1 52.34 -68.46 41.89
N SER A 2 53.26 -67.83 42.60
CA SER A 2 53.20 -66.54 43.31
C SER A 2 53.04 -65.31 42.35
N PRO A 3 53.15 -64.06 42.83
CA PRO A 3 52.28 -63.33 43.77
C PRO A 3 52.05 -61.85 43.30
N ASN A 4 51.44 -61.02 44.16
CA ASN A 4 51.73 -59.58 44.32
C ASN A 4 51.40 -58.56 43.21
N ASP A 5 50.42 -57.68 43.48
CA ASP A 5 50.63 -56.27 43.86
C ASP A 5 49.45 -55.37 43.45
N GLU A 6 48.93 -54.65 44.45
CA GLU A 6 48.07 -53.47 44.32
C GLU A 6 48.86 -52.34 43.65
N GLU A 7 48.24 -51.57 42.74
CA GLU A 7 48.46 -50.12 42.74
C GLU A 7 47.37 -49.38 41.93
N THR A 8 46.86 -48.33 42.56
CA THR A 8 45.92 -47.35 42.04
C THR A 8 46.68 -46.40 41.12
N ILE A 9 46.24 -46.23 39.85
CA ILE A 9 46.74 -45.13 39.00
C ILE A 9 45.56 -44.45 38.28
N ASP A 10 45.30 -43.24 38.78
CA ASP A 10 44.86 -42.03 38.08
C ASP A 10 44.81 -42.11 36.53
N ARG A 11 43.62 -41.94 35.95
CA ARG A 11 43.48 -41.57 34.54
C ARG A 11 42.94 -40.16 34.44
N GLY A 12 43.85 -39.24 34.70
CA GLY A 12 43.76 -37.86 34.32
C GLY A 12 43.49 -37.67 32.82
N ALA A 13 43.05 -36.45 32.57
CA ALA A 13 42.81 -35.79 31.31
C ALA A 13 43.82 -36.09 30.18
N MET A 14 43.33 -35.86 28.97
CA MET A 14 44.06 -35.74 27.69
C MET A 14 44.47 -37.05 27.00
N LYS A 15 43.62 -37.49 26.07
CA LYS A 15 43.87 -37.45 24.62
C LYS A 15 42.91 -38.42 23.92
N ASP A 16 41.97 -37.87 23.18
CA ASP A 16 41.57 -38.39 21.86
C ASP A 16 40.71 -37.33 21.14
N ASP A 17 41.29 -36.13 20.98
CA ASP A 17 40.98 -35.24 19.86
C ASP A 17 41.50 -35.92 18.58
N LYS A 18 40.75 -36.89 18.03
CA LYS A 18 41.00 -37.47 16.70
C LYS A 18 39.83 -38.28 16.12
N LYS A 19 38.58 -37.89 16.41
CA LYS A 19 37.39 -38.32 15.65
C LYS A 19 36.60 -37.11 15.13
N GLN A 20 37.27 -36.22 14.40
CA GLN A 20 36.59 -35.21 13.59
C GLN A 20 36.78 -35.60 12.12
N GLY A 21 35.80 -36.28 11.53
CA GLY A 21 35.77 -36.46 10.08
C GLY A 21 35.10 -37.71 9.52
N ALA A 22 34.24 -38.40 10.25
CA ALA A 22 33.43 -39.48 9.66
C ALA A 22 31.97 -39.02 9.56
N ILE A 23 31.33 -39.29 8.41
CA ILE A 23 29.88 -39.22 8.29
C ILE A 23 29.33 -40.36 9.15
N ASP A 24 28.79 -40.02 10.31
CA ASP A 24 28.37 -40.93 11.39
C ASP A 24 26.97 -41.52 11.20
N VAL A 25 26.45 -41.49 9.97
CA VAL A 25 25.12 -42.02 9.62
C VAL A 25 25.24 -42.95 8.40
N PRO A 26 24.44 -44.03 8.31
CA PRO A 26 24.44 -44.93 7.15
C PRO A 26 23.99 -44.22 5.86
N PRO A 27 24.45 -44.66 4.66
CA PRO A 27 24.05 -44.09 3.37
C PRO A 27 22.56 -43.92 3.10
N LEU A 28 21.73 -44.77 3.71
CA LEU A 28 20.28 -44.77 3.57
C LEU A 28 19.55 -43.87 4.60
N HIS A 29 20.29 -43.26 5.54
CA HIS A 29 19.71 -42.35 6.52
C HIS A 29 19.37 -41.01 5.87
N LYS A 30 18.22 -40.42 6.19
CA LYS A 30 17.75 -39.13 5.62
C LYS A 30 18.76 -37.98 5.75
N GLU A 31 19.63 -38.03 6.76
CA GLU A 31 20.67 -37.03 7.01
C GLU A 31 22.02 -37.37 6.37
N PHE A 32 22.17 -38.51 5.69
CA PHE A 32 23.46 -38.93 5.13
C PHE A 32 23.99 -37.97 4.09
N PHE A 33 23.20 -37.66 3.07
CA PHE A 33 23.60 -36.72 2.03
C PHE A 33 23.92 -35.34 2.61
N TYR A 34 23.15 -34.90 3.62
CA TYR A 34 23.41 -33.66 4.34
C TYR A 34 24.77 -33.69 5.06
N LYS A 35 25.02 -34.70 5.91
CA LYS A 35 26.29 -34.83 6.64
C LYS A 35 27.47 -35.04 5.69
N ALA A 36 27.28 -35.75 4.59
CA ALA A 36 28.27 -35.96 3.54
C ALA A 36 28.65 -34.66 2.83
N LEU A 37 27.67 -33.81 2.54
CA LEU A 37 27.92 -32.49 1.95
C LEU A 37 28.55 -31.53 2.94
N CYS A 38 28.06 -31.45 4.19
CA CYS A 38 28.72 -30.66 5.22
C CYS A 38 30.17 -31.09 5.42
N PHE A 39 30.44 -32.40 5.36
CA PHE A 39 31.79 -32.94 5.40
C PHE A 39 32.61 -32.52 4.16
N ALA A 40 32.06 -32.67 2.95
CA ALA A 40 32.74 -32.26 1.71
C ALA A 40 33.03 -30.74 1.66
N PHE A 41 32.10 -29.90 2.12
CA PHE A 41 32.29 -28.45 2.23
C PHE A 41 33.33 -28.07 3.29
N LYS A 42 33.33 -28.72 4.46
CA LYS A 42 34.30 -28.48 5.53
C LYS A 42 35.73 -28.92 5.15
N ASN A 43 35.86 -29.95 4.30
CA ASN A 43 37.14 -30.53 3.89
C ASN A 43 37.57 -30.13 2.48
N ARG A 44 36.85 -29.24 1.80
CA ARG A 44 37.32 -28.63 0.56
C ARG A 44 38.52 -27.76 0.93
N GLU A 45 39.68 -28.02 0.32
CA GLU A 45 40.89 -27.22 0.56
C GLU A 45 40.56 -25.73 0.44
N ARG A 46 40.81 -24.97 1.51
CA ARG A 46 40.72 -23.51 1.50
C ARG A 46 41.85 -22.99 0.60
N GLY A 47 41.61 -22.95 -0.71
CA GLY A 47 42.37 -22.08 -1.59
C GLY A 47 42.22 -20.62 -1.15
N GLU A 48 43.09 -19.73 -1.64
CA GLU A 48 42.98 -18.29 -1.40
C GLU A 48 41.52 -17.84 -1.57
N GLU A 49 40.97 -17.21 -0.52
CA GLU A 49 39.55 -16.84 -0.47
C GLU A 49 39.26 -15.84 -1.60
N ASN A 50 38.69 -16.32 -2.70
CA ASN A 50 38.13 -15.47 -3.74
C ASN A 50 36.74 -14.98 -3.26
N PRO A 51 36.58 -13.70 -2.90
CA PRO A 51 35.31 -13.19 -2.36
C PRO A 51 34.14 -13.37 -3.34
N LEU A 52 34.44 -13.41 -4.65
CA LEU A 52 33.43 -13.59 -5.69
C LEU A 52 32.95 -15.05 -5.77
N GLU A 53 33.83 -16.02 -5.55
CA GLU A 53 33.42 -17.42 -5.42
C GLU A 53 32.63 -17.66 -4.13
N GLU A 54 32.94 -16.92 -3.05
CA GLU A 54 32.14 -16.98 -1.83
C GLU A 54 30.72 -16.48 -2.07
N ILE A 55 30.55 -15.32 -2.71
CA ILE A 55 29.22 -14.81 -3.04
C ILE A 55 28.46 -15.76 -3.97
N LEU A 56 29.09 -16.26 -5.03
CA LEU A 56 28.40 -17.00 -6.10
C LEU A 56 28.18 -18.47 -5.80
N LEU A 57 29.14 -19.11 -5.12
CA LEU A 57 29.19 -20.57 -4.98
C LEU A 57 28.97 -21.07 -3.55
N ARG A 58 29.25 -20.26 -2.52
CA ARG A 58 29.12 -20.70 -1.13
C ARG A 58 27.74 -20.33 -0.59
N GLY A 59 26.84 -21.32 -0.58
CA GLY A 59 25.74 -21.35 0.38
C GLY A 59 26.22 -21.97 1.70
N ALA A 60 25.55 -21.67 2.82
CA ALA A 60 25.71 -22.38 4.07
C ALA A 60 24.70 -23.54 4.11
N PRO A 61 25.07 -24.80 3.79
CA PRO A 61 24.08 -25.88 3.64
C PRO A 61 23.25 -26.13 4.91
N SER A 62 23.83 -25.83 6.07
CA SER A 62 23.13 -25.86 7.36
C SER A 62 22.03 -24.80 7.46
N GLU A 63 22.28 -23.60 6.93
CA GLU A 63 21.31 -22.51 6.93
C GLU A 63 20.19 -22.78 5.91
N SER A 64 20.53 -23.29 4.72
CA SER A 64 19.56 -23.68 3.70
C SER A 64 18.59 -24.75 4.21
N LEU A 65 19.11 -25.77 4.90
CA LEU A 65 18.30 -26.79 5.56
C LEU A 65 17.34 -26.17 6.58
N GLU A 66 17.80 -25.20 7.38
CA GLU A 66 16.95 -24.56 8.38
C GLU A 66 15.83 -23.71 7.76
N TYR A 67 16.05 -23.06 6.62
CA TYR A 67 14.97 -22.38 5.90
C TYR A 67 13.90 -23.36 5.41
N ASP A 68 14.32 -24.43 4.73
CA ASP A 68 13.39 -25.34 4.05
C ASP A 68 12.68 -26.30 5.01
N LEU A 69 13.27 -26.61 6.17
CA LEU A 69 12.69 -27.54 7.16
C LEU A 69 11.32 -27.09 7.68
N PHE A 70 11.14 -25.79 7.91
CA PHE A 70 9.92 -25.24 8.55
C PHE A 70 8.88 -24.74 7.54
N GLY A 71 9.22 -24.68 6.24
CA GLY A 71 8.32 -24.21 5.18
C GLY A 71 7.95 -22.73 5.24
N VAL A 72 8.55 -21.97 6.17
CA VAL A 72 8.31 -20.54 6.42
C VAL A 72 8.87 -19.69 5.27
N GLN A 73 10.10 -19.97 4.84
CA GLN A 73 10.79 -19.34 3.72
C GLN A 73 11.52 -20.40 2.90
N GLU A 74 11.83 -20.09 1.65
CA GLU A 74 12.57 -20.99 0.76
C GLU A 74 14.02 -20.55 0.68
N SER A 75 14.95 -21.47 0.95
CA SER A 75 16.39 -21.21 0.95
C SER A 75 16.87 -20.58 -0.38
N SER A 76 16.39 -21.09 -1.52
CA SER A 76 16.78 -20.60 -2.85
C SER A 76 16.40 -19.15 -3.12
N VAL A 77 15.29 -18.68 -2.54
CA VAL A 77 14.86 -17.27 -2.65
C VAL A 77 15.79 -16.40 -1.82
N VAL A 78 16.09 -16.83 -0.58
CA VAL A 78 17.00 -16.12 0.32
C VAL A 78 18.40 -16.00 -0.28
N HIS A 79 18.90 -17.10 -0.84
CA HIS A 79 20.17 -17.12 -1.55
C HIS A 79 20.20 -16.11 -2.69
N ASN A 80 19.18 -16.05 -3.54
CA ASN A 80 19.18 -15.12 -4.67
C ASN A 80 19.12 -13.66 -4.24
N ALA A 81 18.26 -13.30 -3.28
CA ALA A 81 18.20 -11.92 -2.75
C ALA A 81 19.55 -11.50 -2.16
N LYS A 82 20.18 -12.37 -1.36
CA LYS A 82 21.51 -12.14 -0.81
C LYS A 82 22.58 -12.03 -1.89
N LYS A 83 22.67 -13.00 -2.81
CA LYS A 83 23.63 -12.99 -3.94
C LYS A 83 23.50 -11.72 -4.78
N ALA A 84 22.28 -11.33 -5.14
CA ALA A 84 22.02 -10.14 -5.95
C ALA A 84 22.53 -8.86 -5.27
N ARG A 85 22.27 -8.71 -3.96
CA ARG A 85 22.76 -7.58 -3.17
C ARG A 85 24.28 -7.59 -3.04
N ASP A 86 24.86 -8.71 -2.62
CA ASP A 86 26.30 -8.82 -2.39
C ASP A 86 27.08 -8.63 -3.70
N LEU A 87 26.58 -9.18 -4.82
CA LEU A 87 27.12 -8.92 -6.16
C LEU A 87 27.07 -7.43 -6.53
N ALA A 88 25.96 -6.75 -6.26
CA ALA A 88 25.85 -5.33 -6.57
C ALA A 88 26.89 -4.50 -5.82
N PHE A 89 27.17 -4.82 -4.54
CA PHE A 89 28.23 -4.19 -3.76
C PHE A 89 29.64 -4.45 -4.33
N VAL A 90 29.92 -5.66 -4.81
CA VAL A 90 31.23 -5.97 -5.42
C VAL A 90 31.36 -5.50 -6.86
N LEU A 91 30.27 -5.28 -7.59
CA LEU A 91 30.31 -4.79 -8.98
C LEU A 91 30.36 -3.26 -9.06
N ILE A 92 29.72 -2.55 -8.14
CA ILE A 92 29.74 -1.08 -8.10
C ILE A 92 30.70 -0.61 -7.01
N ALA A 93 31.75 0.10 -7.40
CA ALA A 93 32.72 0.69 -6.48
C ALA A 93 32.12 1.84 -5.66
N ASP A 94 32.83 2.31 -4.64
CA ASP A 94 32.33 3.37 -3.76
C ASP A 94 32.21 4.74 -4.46
N ASP A 95 32.97 4.96 -5.52
CA ASP A 95 32.83 6.11 -6.43
C ASP A 95 31.64 5.96 -7.41
N GLY A 96 30.95 4.82 -7.37
CA GLY A 96 29.81 4.48 -8.20
C GLY A 96 30.19 3.91 -9.58
N SER A 97 31.47 3.71 -9.89
CA SER A 97 31.90 3.11 -11.15
C SER A 97 31.67 1.60 -11.19
N LEU A 98 31.49 1.05 -12.39
CA LEU A 98 31.34 -0.39 -12.62
C LEU A 98 32.72 -1.06 -12.71
N ARG A 99 32.98 -2.06 -11.87
CA ARG A 99 34.19 -2.89 -11.87
C ARG A 99 34.10 -3.99 -12.93
N VAL A 100 34.64 -3.71 -14.12
CA VAL A 100 34.56 -4.60 -15.30
C VAL A 100 35.34 -5.91 -15.09
N ASP A 101 36.45 -5.86 -14.36
CA ASP A 101 37.24 -7.03 -13.97
C ASP A 101 36.42 -8.00 -13.10
N VAL A 102 35.71 -7.47 -12.09
CA VAL A 102 34.82 -8.27 -11.23
C VAL A 102 33.64 -8.83 -12.02
N LEU A 103 33.07 -8.05 -12.95
CA LEU A 103 32.01 -8.50 -13.85
C LEU A 103 32.44 -9.72 -14.68
N ASN A 104 33.63 -9.66 -15.29
CA ASN A 104 34.19 -10.76 -16.08
C ASN A 104 34.43 -12.00 -15.22
N GLY A 105 34.96 -11.83 -14.00
CA GLY A 105 35.14 -12.90 -13.04
C GLY A 105 33.82 -13.57 -12.66
N ALA A 106 32.77 -12.79 -12.44
CA ALA A 106 31.46 -13.29 -12.02
C ALA A 106 30.80 -14.13 -13.12
N ILE A 107 30.88 -13.64 -14.38
CA ILE A 107 30.41 -14.38 -15.56
C ILE A 107 31.15 -15.70 -15.70
N ALA A 108 32.49 -15.69 -15.61
CA ALA A 108 33.30 -16.90 -15.75
C ALA A 108 32.98 -17.96 -14.68
N ILE A 109 32.78 -17.53 -13.43
CA ILE A 109 32.42 -18.43 -12.32
C ILE A 109 31.03 -19.04 -12.56
N LEU A 110 30.02 -18.23 -12.90
CA LEU A 110 28.66 -18.71 -13.14
C LEU A 110 28.57 -19.61 -14.37
N GLN A 111 29.30 -19.33 -15.45
CA GLN A 111 29.37 -20.22 -16.62
C GLN A 111 29.95 -21.59 -16.26
N LYS A 112 30.92 -21.64 -15.34
CA LYS A 112 31.54 -22.89 -14.88
C LYS A 112 30.70 -23.64 -13.85
N SER A 113 29.87 -22.95 -13.07
CA SER A 113 29.19 -23.50 -11.89
C SER A 113 27.76 -22.99 -11.74
N LEU A 114 27.02 -23.03 -12.85
CA LEU A 114 25.64 -22.54 -12.96
C LEU A 114 24.66 -23.37 -12.13
N TYR A 115 24.85 -24.69 -12.14
CA TYR A 115 23.98 -25.68 -11.50
C TYR A 115 24.62 -26.18 -10.20
N PRO A 116 24.25 -25.61 -9.04
CA PRO A 116 24.73 -26.10 -7.75
C PRO A 116 24.25 -27.55 -7.52
N ILE A 117 25.14 -28.38 -6.98
CA ILE A 117 24.85 -29.79 -6.69
C ILE A 117 24.71 -29.95 -5.17
N GLY A 118 23.52 -30.39 -4.72
CA GLY A 118 23.22 -30.68 -3.32
C GLY A 118 21.72 -30.62 -3.02
N PRO A 119 21.23 -31.22 -1.93
CA PRO A 119 19.85 -31.05 -1.49
C PRO A 119 19.62 -29.58 -1.13
N TYR A 120 18.38 -29.11 -1.31
CA TYR A 120 17.97 -27.73 -1.01
C TYR A 120 18.53 -26.67 -1.98
N TYR A 121 19.12 -27.08 -3.11
CA TYR A 121 19.59 -26.18 -4.17
C TYR A 121 18.75 -26.28 -5.46
N ASP A 122 17.68 -27.06 -5.46
CA ASP A 122 16.87 -27.35 -6.66
C ASP A 122 16.31 -26.06 -7.31
N GLY A 123 16.03 -25.04 -6.51
CA GLY A 123 15.55 -23.73 -6.96
C GLY A 123 16.64 -22.74 -7.37
N ASP A 124 17.92 -22.98 -7.06
CA ASP A 124 19.00 -22.00 -7.30
C ASP A 124 19.34 -21.88 -8.79
N ALA A 125 19.17 -22.94 -9.57
CA ALA A 125 19.58 -23.01 -10.98
C ALA A 125 18.96 -21.88 -11.83
N ILE A 126 17.63 -21.76 -11.83
CA ILE A 126 16.93 -20.73 -12.62
C ILE A 126 17.31 -19.30 -12.18
N ARG A 127 17.60 -19.12 -10.90
CA ARG A 127 18.00 -17.83 -10.30
C ARG A 127 19.43 -17.47 -10.68
N ASN A 128 20.34 -18.44 -10.69
CA ASN A 128 21.71 -18.27 -11.18
C ASN A 128 21.74 -18.02 -12.69
N GLU A 129 20.88 -18.69 -13.46
CA GLU A 129 20.68 -18.43 -14.89
C GLU A 129 20.25 -16.98 -15.14
N HIS A 130 19.31 -16.47 -14.36
CA HIS A 130 18.90 -15.06 -14.44
C HIS A 130 20.05 -14.09 -14.14
N ILE A 131 20.77 -14.31 -13.03
CA ILE A 131 21.95 -13.50 -12.69
C ILE A 131 22.96 -13.53 -13.86
N LEU A 132 23.29 -14.72 -14.37
CA LEU A 132 24.24 -14.86 -15.47
C LEU A 132 23.78 -14.09 -16.72
N LYS A 133 22.51 -14.22 -17.12
CA LYS A 133 21.94 -13.49 -18.26
C LYS A 133 22.06 -11.97 -18.06
N ALA A 134 21.67 -11.46 -16.90
CA ALA A 134 21.75 -10.04 -16.59
C ALA A 134 23.21 -9.52 -16.62
N LEU A 135 24.17 -10.28 -16.06
CA LEU A 135 25.59 -9.92 -16.09
C LEU A 135 26.16 -9.92 -17.52
N VAL A 136 25.81 -10.92 -18.34
CA VAL A 136 26.21 -10.97 -19.75
C VAL A 136 25.60 -9.79 -20.51
N SER A 137 24.32 -9.48 -20.32
CA SER A 137 23.68 -8.29 -20.91
C SER A 137 24.38 -6.99 -20.48
N LEU A 138 24.75 -6.85 -19.20
CA LEU A 138 25.49 -5.70 -18.70
C LEU A 138 26.90 -5.59 -19.31
N HIS A 139 27.57 -6.73 -19.54
CA HIS A 139 28.88 -6.81 -20.17
C HIS A 139 28.83 -6.46 -21.67
N ASP A 140 27.84 -6.96 -22.40
CA ASP A 140 27.79 -6.84 -23.85
C ASP A 140 27.12 -5.54 -24.33
N ASN A 141 26.16 -5.01 -23.55
CA ASN A 141 25.36 -3.84 -23.95
C ASN A 141 25.85 -2.55 -23.28
N LYS A 142 26.48 -1.67 -24.07
CA LYS A 142 26.93 -0.35 -23.61
C LYS A 142 25.77 0.55 -23.15
N GLY A 143 24.62 0.48 -23.81
CA GLY A 143 23.45 1.27 -23.45
C GLY A 143 22.91 0.94 -22.05
N LEU A 144 22.93 -0.34 -21.66
CA LEU A 144 22.56 -0.77 -20.31
C LEU A 144 23.54 -0.24 -19.26
N ARG A 145 24.85 -0.25 -19.55
CA ARG A 145 25.85 0.37 -18.66
C ARG A 145 25.61 1.86 -18.49
N GLU A 146 25.35 2.57 -19.58
CA GLU A 146 25.06 4.01 -19.55
C GLU A 146 23.77 4.30 -18.76
N LEU A 147 22.72 3.49 -18.92
CA LEU A 147 21.49 3.60 -18.13
C LEU A 147 21.72 3.35 -16.65
N LEU A 148 22.47 2.30 -16.28
CA LEU A 148 22.81 2.03 -14.89
C LEU A 148 23.60 3.19 -14.28
N MET A 149 24.54 3.79 -15.02
CA MET A 149 25.31 4.94 -14.52
C MET A 149 24.47 6.23 -14.38
N LYS A 150 23.33 6.33 -15.08
CA LYS A 150 22.36 7.44 -14.91
C LYS A 150 21.53 7.33 -13.64
N VAL A 151 21.55 6.19 -12.95
CA VAL A 151 20.88 6.06 -11.65
C VAL A 151 21.61 6.94 -10.63
N THR A 152 20.88 7.89 -10.06
CA THR A 152 21.35 8.83 -9.04
C THR A 152 20.61 8.61 -7.73
N LYS A 153 21.13 9.19 -6.64
CA LYS A 153 20.45 9.17 -5.35
C LYS A 153 19.02 9.72 -5.46
N PRO A 154 18.08 9.23 -4.65
CA PRO A 154 16.69 9.63 -4.76
C PRO A 154 16.45 11.10 -4.38
N SER A 155 15.34 11.66 -4.86
CA SER A 155 14.88 13.00 -4.49
C SER A 155 13.82 13.01 -3.38
N SER A 156 13.16 11.87 -3.14
CA SER A 156 12.08 11.74 -2.15
C SER A 156 12.47 10.84 -0.98
N HIS A 157 11.99 11.19 0.22
CA HIS A 157 12.24 10.40 1.44
C HIS A 157 11.72 8.95 1.31
N HIS A 158 10.61 8.74 0.59
CA HIS A 158 10.07 7.41 0.35
C HIS A 158 11.02 6.54 -0.48
N ALA A 159 11.56 7.08 -1.58
CA ALA A 159 12.53 6.36 -2.39
C ALA A 159 13.87 6.15 -1.67
N GLU A 160 14.27 7.07 -0.77
CA GLU A 160 15.41 6.84 0.13
C GLU A 160 15.18 5.67 1.09
N LYS A 161 13.99 5.57 1.71
CA LYS A 161 13.61 4.42 2.56
C LYS A 161 13.71 3.11 1.76
N MET A 162 13.14 3.10 0.55
CA MET A 162 13.16 1.93 -0.33
C MET A 162 14.59 1.47 -0.69
N LEU A 163 15.48 2.42 -0.95
CA LEU A 163 16.88 2.16 -1.28
C LEU A 163 17.62 1.59 -0.05
N ARG A 164 17.43 2.18 1.13
CA ARG A 164 18.01 1.68 2.38
C ARG A 164 17.60 0.24 2.68
N ASP A 165 16.32 -0.05 2.44
CA ASP A 165 15.75 -1.37 2.63
C ASP A 165 16.32 -2.35 1.60
N THR A 166 16.44 -1.94 0.34
CA THR A 166 17.04 -2.79 -0.70
C THR A 166 18.48 -3.22 -0.39
N LEU A 167 19.27 -2.32 0.20
CA LEU A 167 20.67 -2.58 0.51
C LEU A 167 20.94 -3.04 1.94
N ILE A 168 19.93 -3.04 2.82
CA ILE A 168 20.08 -3.29 4.27
C ILE A 168 21.17 -2.39 4.87
N ILE A 169 21.06 -1.08 4.66
CA ILE A 169 21.99 -0.08 5.21
C ILE A 169 21.33 0.77 6.29
N ASP A 170 22.11 1.15 7.29
CA ASP A 170 21.63 1.89 8.45
C ASP A 170 21.10 3.28 8.07
N ALA A 171 20.10 3.77 8.81
CA ALA A 171 19.49 5.08 8.60
C ALA A 171 20.50 6.24 8.72
N SER A 172 21.56 6.10 9.53
CA SER A 172 22.63 7.08 9.66
C SER A 172 23.58 7.13 8.45
N THR A 173 23.54 6.14 7.56
CA THR A 173 24.41 6.09 6.38
C THR A 173 24.01 7.19 5.41
N THR A 174 24.97 8.01 4.95
CA THR A 174 24.71 9.03 3.93
C THR A 174 24.54 8.37 2.57
N LEU A 175 23.39 8.57 1.91
CA LEU A 175 23.12 8.00 0.60
C LEU A 175 23.92 8.70 -0.49
N THR A 176 24.38 7.91 -1.46
CA THR A 176 25.21 8.35 -2.60
C THR A 176 24.68 7.73 -3.88
N ASP A 177 25.13 8.24 -5.03
CA ASP A 177 24.77 7.64 -6.33
C ASP A 177 25.28 6.19 -6.44
N ALA A 178 26.40 5.87 -5.81
CA ALA A 178 26.89 4.48 -5.73
C ALA A 178 25.87 3.56 -5.05
N HIS A 179 25.23 4.00 -3.96
CA HIS A 179 24.17 3.24 -3.32
C HIS A 179 22.95 3.09 -4.24
N ALA A 180 22.55 4.13 -4.96
CA ALA A 180 21.43 4.03 -5.90
C ALA A 180 21.70 3.04 -7.04
N ARG A 181 22.92 3.06 -7.61
CA ARG A 181 23.38 2.10 -8.62
C ARG A 181 23.44 0.67 -8.08
N ARG A 182 23.90 0.48 -6.85
CA ARG A 182 23.89 -0.83 -6.16
C ARG A 182 22.47 -1.35 -5.98
N ALA A 183 21.53 -0.50 -5.56
CA ALA A 183 20.13 -0.88 -5.38
C ALA A 183 19.48 -1.26 -6.72
N ALA A 184 19.70 -0.47 -7.78
CA ALA A 184 19.21 -0.76 -9.12
C ALA A 184 19.78 -2.07 -9.69
N LEU A 185 21.08 -2.29 -9.55
CA LEU A 185 21.73 -3.53 -10.00
C LEU A 185 21.24 -4.73 -9.17
N SER A 186 21.10 -4.59 -7.85
CA SER A 186 20.55 -5.63 -6.99
C SER A 186 19.11 -6.00 -7.38
N ALA A 187 18.27 -5.00 -7.67
CA ALA A 187 16.90 -5.22 -8.15
C ALA A 187 16.86 -5.96 -9.50
N TRP A 188 17.77 -5.63 -10.42
CA TRP A 188 17.85 -6.32 -11.70
C TRP A 188 18.37 -7.77 -11.57
N LEU A 189 19.39 -8.01 -10.73
CA LEU A 189 19.96 -9.34 -10.50
C LEU A 189 19.05 -10.26 -9.66
N CYS A 190 18.16 -9.70 -8.85
CA CYS A 190 17.20 -10.48 -8.08
C CYS A 190 16.12 -11.04 -9.01
N PHE A 191 15.85 -12.34 -8.92
CA PHE A 191 14.89 -13.01 -9.79
C PHE A 191 13.46 -12.65 -9.38
N LEU A 192 12.71 -11.98 -10.26
CA LEU A 192 11.31 -11.68 -10.01
C LEU A 192 10.47 -12.96 -10.14
N ARG A 193 9.66 -13.22 -9.12
CA ARG A 193 8.66 -14.29 -9.12
C ARG A 193 7.30 -13.74 -8.72
N GLN A 194 6.26 -14.42 -9.21
CA GLN A 194 4.89 -14.19 -8.78
C GLN A 194 4.73 -14.60 -7.31
N ASN A 195 4.27 -13.65 -6.50
CA ASN A 195 3.73 -13.90 -5.17
C ASN A 195 2.19 -14.00 -5.28
N VAL A 196 1.54 -14.63 -4.30
CA VAL A 196 0.07 -14.83 -4.29
C VAL A 196 -0.65 -13.47 -4.40
N GLY A 197 -1.64 -13.36 -5.30
CA GLY A 197 -2.49 -12.16 -5.45
C GLY A 197 -2.07 -11.08 -6.47
N SER A 198 -0.97 -11.24 -7.22
CA SER A 198 -0.49 -10.24 -8.21
C SER A 198 -0.41 -10.75 -9.66
N CYS A 199 -1.08 -11.88 -9.96
CA CYS A 199 -0.93 -12.64 -11.21
C CYS A 199 -1.01 -11.82 -12.51
N PHE A 200 -1.83 -10.77 -12.54
CA PHE A 200 -2.07 -9.96 -13.74
C PHE A 200 -0.90 -9.02 -14.10
N ALA A 201 -0.12 -8.55 -13.12
CA ALA A 201 0.96 -7.60 -13.33
C ALA A 201 2.35 -8.21 -13.20
N THR A 202 2.52 -9.27 -12.41
CA THR A 202 3.82 -9.93 -12.27
C THR A 202 4.30 -10.52 -13.60
N ALA A 203 3.42 -11.13 -14.41
CA ALA A 203 3.85 -11.75 -15.66
C ALA A 203 4.44 -10.72 -16.66
N PRO A 204 3.78 -9.59 -16.95
CA PRO A 204 4.40 -8.49 -17.71
C PRO A 204 5.71 -7.97 -17.10
N ALA A 205 5.77 -7.80 -15.76
CA ALA A 205 6.98 -7.33 -15.08
C ALA A 205 8.15 -8.31 -15.23
N ILE A 206 7.90 -9.63 -15.16
CA ILE A 206 8.90 -10.68 -15.40
C ILE A 206 9.45 -10.58 -16.83
N ILE A 207 8.57 -10.42 -17.83
CA ILE A 207 8.98 -10.27 -19.23
C ILE A 207 9.85 -9.01 -19.39
N ILE A 208 9.44 -7.88 -18.82
CA ILE A 208 10.24 -6.65 -18.88
C ILE A 208 11.61 -6.86 -18.22
N GLN A 209 11.67 -7.48 -17.04
CA GLN A 209 12.92 -7.70 -16.33
C GLN A 209 13.88 -8.61 -17.11
N GLN A 210 13.36 -9.70 -17.68
CA GLN A 210 14.18 -10.74 -18.30
C GLN A 210 14.51 -10.46 -19.77
N GLU A 211 13.60 -9.84 -20.51
CA GLU A 211 13.73 -9.65 -21.97
C GLU A 211 13.94 -8.20 -22.38
N GLN A 212 13.58 -7.22 -21.53
CA GLN A 212 13.67 -5.78 -21.84
C GLN A 212 14.30 -4.97 -20.69
N PRO A 213 15.52 -5.33 -20.23
CA PRO A 213 16.15 -4.71 -19.07
C PRO A 213 16.38 -3.19 -19.22
N GLU A 214 16.42 -2.67 -20.45
CA GLU A 214 16.46 -1.23 -20.71
C GLU A 214 15.23 -0.50 -20.16
N ASN A 215 14.04 -1.11 -20.26
CA ASN A 215 12.80 -0.53 -19.77
C ASN A 215 12.75 -0.57 -18.24
N LEU A 216 13.19 -1.68 -17.63
CA LEU A 216 13.38 -1.77 -16.17
C LEU A 216 14.30 -0.67 -15.65
N LEU A 217 15.49 -0.49 -16.25
CA LEU A 217 16.45 0.51 -15.77
C LEU A 217 15.93 1.94 -15.98
N LYS A 218 15.24 2.23 -17.09
CA LYS A 218 14.58 3.53 -17.31
C LYS A 218 13.53 3.81 -16.23
N ASP A 219 12.74 2.80 -15.88
CA ASP A 219 11.75 2.92 -14.83
C ASP A 219 12.40 3.18 -13.47
N ILE A 220 13.44 2.43 -13.10
CA ILE A 220 14.16 2.65 -11.84
C ILE A 220 14.77 4.06 -11.79
N VAL A 221 15.34 4.54 -12.90
CA VAL A 221 15.84 5.93 -12.99
C VAL A 221 14.70 6.92 -12.73
N GLY A 222 13.56 6.76 -13.40
CA GLY A 222 12.39 7.62 -13.22
C GLY A 222 11.85 7.59 -11.79
N LEU A 223 11.67 6.39 -11.22
CA LEU A 223 11.15 6.18 -9.87
C LEU A 223 12.04 6.79 -8.80
N LEU A 224 13.35 6.58 -8.86
CA LEU A 224 14.27 7.15 -7.86
C LEU A 224 14.41 8.67 -8.03
N ALA A 225 14.47 9.17 -9.27
CA ALA A 225 14.65 10.60 -9.52
C ALA A 225 13.39 11.43 -9.25
N THR A 226 12.19 10.89 -9.48
CA THR A 226 10.93 11.65 -9.45
C THR A 226 9.88 11.11 -8.47
N GLY A 227 10.08 9.91 -7.91
CA GLY A 227 9.08 9.28 -7.05
C GLY A 227 7.83 8.78 -7.77
N ARG A 228 7.83 8.76 -9.10
CA ARG A 228 6.68 8.35 -9.93
C ARG A 228 7.11 7.65 -11.22
N MET A 229 6.16 6.96 -11.83
CA MET A 229 6.27 6.38 -13.16
C MET A 229 5.24 7.02 -14.09
N THR A 230 5.61 7.19 -15.36
CA THR A 230 4.69 7.67 -16.40
C THR A 230 4.66 6.71 -17.59
N ARG A 231 3.50 6.65 -18.25
CA ARG A 231 3.25 5.92 -19.50
C ARG A 231 2.30 6.72 -20.38
N THR A 232 2.53 6.74 -21.68
CA THR A 232 1.61 7.37 -22.63
C THR A 232 0.87 6.30 -23.42
N PHE A 233 -0.47 6.32 -23.37
CA PHE A 233 -1.32 5.43 -24.13
C PHE A 233 -2.49 6.21 -24.72
N GLY A 234 -2.84 5.96 -26.00
CA GLY A 234 -3.91 6.70 -26.67
C GLY A 234 -3.71 8.22 -26.75
N GLY A 235 -2.46 8.71 -26.66
CA GLY A 235 -2.14 10.14 -26.61
C GLY A 235 -2.32 10.79 -25.22
N VAL A 236 -2.71 10.03 -24.20
CA VAL A 236 -2.87 10.49 -22.82
C VAL A 236 -1.70 9.99 -21.98
N GLU A 237 -1.09 10.90 -21.21
CA GLU A 237 -0.08 10.53 -20.21
C GLU A 237 -0.76 10.10 -18.91
N HIS A 238 -0.45 8.88 -18.47
CA HIS A 238 -0.85 8.34 -17.18
C HIS A 238 0.35 8.35 -16.24
N SER A 239 0.13 8.77 -15.00
CA SER A 239 1.16 8.76 -13.96
C SER A 239 0.67 8.02 -12.72
N VAL A 240 1.60 7.33 -12.06
CA VAL A 240 1.38 6.63 -10.79
C VAL A 240 2.57 6.90 -9.86
N PRO A 241 2.35 7.04 -8.53
CA PRO A 241 3.44 7.14 -7.58
C PRO A 241 4.22 5.84 -7.46
N LEU A 242 5.47 5.92 -7.02
CA LEU A 242 6.21 4.76 -6.53
C LEU A 242 5.39 4.10 -5.40
N SER A 243 5.17 2.78 -5.52
CA SER A 243 4.40 2.04 -4.52
C SER A 243 4.91 2.28 -3.09
N GLY A 244 3.96 2.56 -2.18
CA GLY A 244 4.19 2.79 -0.76
C GLY A 244 4.71 1.55 -0.02
N SER A 245 4.45 0.38 -0.57
CA SER A 245 4.83 -0.91 0.00
C SER A 245 5.57 -1.76 -1.03
N TRP A 246 6.22 -2.79 -0.52
CA TRP A 246 6.82 -3.86 -1.31
C TRP A 246 6.26 -5.22 -0.87
N GLY A 247 5.06 -5.17 -0.27
CA GLY A 247 4.21 -6.31 0.01
C GLY A 247 4.55 -7.06 1.28
N VAL A 248 3.74 -8.08 1.55
CA VAL A 248 3.81 -8.90 2.77
C VAL A 248 4.71 -10.15 2.63
N ALA A 249 5.37 -10.33 1.48
CA ALA A 249 6.21 -11.49 1.16
C ALA A 249 5.56 -12.82 1.59
N ASN A 250 6.27 -13.63 2.38
CA ASN A 250 5.80 -14.90 2.91
C ASN A 250 5.27 -14.80 4.35
N ILE A 251 5.12 -13.62 4.96
CA ILE A 251 4.78 -13.53 6.39
C ILE A 251 3.37 -14.07 6.69
N LYS A 252 2.47 -13.94 5.71
CA LYS A 252 1.09 -14.45 5.73
C LYS A 252 0.98 -15.89 5.19
N LYS A 253 2.09 -16.49 4.74
CA LYS A 253 2.08 -17.87 4.25
C LYS A 253 1.64 -18.81 5.38
N PRO A 254 0.63 -19.68 5.14
CA PRO A 254 0.21 -20.65 6.15
C PRO A 254 1.32 -21.65 6.46
N VAL A 255 1.53 -21.87 7.75
CA VAL A 255 2.50 -22.82 8.30
C VAL A 255 1.75 -23.80 9.19
N MET A 256 2.01 -25.08 8.97
CA MET A 256 1.42 -26.15 9.77
C MET A 256 2.24 -26.37 11.04
N ILE A 257 1.60 -26.21 12.20
CA ILE A 257 2.21 -26.46 13.50
C ILE A 257 1.58 -27.69 14.11
N THR A 258 2.42 -28.65 14.49
CA THR A 258 2.01 -29.83 15.26
C THR A 258 2.51 -29.69 16.68
N LYS A 259 1.59 -29.82 17.64
CA LYS A 259 1.92 -29.86 19.06
C LYS A 259 1.30 -31.05 19.77
N THR A 260 2.05 -31.56 20.73
CA THR A 260 1.59 -32.50 21.74
C THR A 260 1.13 -31.71 22.97
N GLU A 261 0.57 -32.39 23.97
CA GLU A 261 0.17 -31.76 25.23
C GLU A 261 1.34 -31.10 25.99
N LYS A 262 2.59 -31.51 25.72
CA LYS A 262 3.78 -31.07 26.48
C LYS A 262 4.86 -30.39 25.65
N ASP A 263 4.81 -30.50 24.31
CA ASP A 263 5.86 -29.97 23.44
C ASP A 263 5.35 -29.64 22.03
N ILE A 264 6.06 -28.76 21.33
CA ILE A 264 5.75 -28.35 19.97
C ILE A 264 6.74 -29.03 19.02
N ALA A 265 6.24 -29.98 18.21
CA ALA A 265 7.07 -30.82 17.36
C ALA A 265 7.72 -30.05 16.19
N THR A 266 7.06 -28.98 15.72
CA THR A 266 7.52 -28.20 14.56
C THR A 266 8.73 -27.30 14.86
N GLU A 267 9.19 -27.17 16.13
CA GLU A 267 10.33 -26.34 16.56
C GLU A 267 10.49 -24.97 15.85
N ILE A 268 9.39 -24.31 15.51
CA ILE A 268 9.37 -23.14 14.60
C ILE A 268 10.22 -21.95 15.07
N TRP A 269 10.57 -21.90 16.36
CA TRP A 269 11.52 -20.94 16.94
C TRP A 269 12.95 -21.05 16.38
N ARG A 270 13.28 -22.16 15.69
CA ARG A 270 14.54 -22.36 14.98
C ARG A 270 14.54 -21.84 13.55
N ALA A 271 13.37 -21.47 13.00
CA ALA A 271 13.30 -20.95 11.64
C ALA A 271 14.13 -19.64 11.54
N PRO A 272 15.11 -19.55 10.62
CA PRO A 272 16.02 -18.40 10.57
C PRO A 272 15.28 -17.07 10.36
N GLY A 273 14.26 -17.06 9.50
CA GLY A 273 13.42 -15.88 9.28
C GLY A 273 12.70 -15.40 10.53
N VAL A 274 12.12 -16.30 11.32
CA VAL A 274 11.43 -15.98 12.59
C VAL A 274 12.43 -15.41 13.59
N LEU A 275 13.61 -16.03 13.71
CA LEU A 275 14.66 -15.55 14.61
C LEU A 275 15.17 -14.16 14.17
N HIS A 276 15.34 -13.94 12.87
CA HIS A 276 15.76 -12.65 12.32
C HIS A 276 14.73 -11.55 12.60
N ALA A 277 13.44 -11.85 12.42
CA ALA A 277 12.34 -10.93 12.72
C ALA A 277 12.32 -10.52 14.21
N LEU A 278 12.38 -11.49 15.12
CA LEU A 278 12.33 -11.21 16.56
C LEU A 278 13.59 -10.51 17.08
N ARG A 279 14.75 -10.75 16.47
CA ARG A 279 15.99 -10.00 16.75
C ARG A 279 15.87 -8.55 16.30
N ALA A 280 15.34 -8.30 15.11
CA ALA A 280 15.13 -6.95 14.60
C ALA A 280 14.14 -6.15 15.47
N ALA A 281 13.15 -6.82 16.06
CA ALA A 281 12.24 -6.22 17.03
C ALA A 281 12.85 -6.00 18.43
N GLY A 282 14.09 -6.42 18.67
CA GLY A 282 14.74 -6.34 19.99
C GLY A 282 14.08 -7.21 21.06
N VAL A 283 13.41 -8.29 20.66
CA VAL A 283 12.67 -9.17 21.56
C VAL A 283 13.52 -10.34 22.02
N VAL A 284 14.43 -10.84 21.17
CA VAL A 284 15.25 -12.02 21.47
C VAL A 284 16.71 -11.78 21.16
N ASP A 285 17.58 -12.06 22.13
CA ASP A 285 19.04 -12.06 21.95
C ASP A 285 19.58 -13.48 21.78
N ASP A 286 18.84 -14.49 22.29
CA ASP A 286 19.20 -15.90 22.23
C ASP A 286 18.02 -16.81 21.83
N GLN A 287 18.33 -18.04 21.41
CA GLN A 287 17.33 -19.03 20.99
C GLN A 287 16.45 -19.55 22.13
N ARG A 288 16.90 -19.47 23.40
CA ARG A 288 16.13 -20.00 24.54
C ARG A 288 14.96 -19.08 24.87
N ARG A 289 15.18 -17.76 24.89
CA ARG A 289 14.12 -16.76 25.04
C ARG A 289 13.14 -16.84 23.86
N CYS A 290 13.67 -17.01 22.64
CA CYS A 290 12.86 -17.22 21.44
C CYS A 290 11.91 -18.43 21.58
N LYS A 291 12.43 -19.59 22.01
CA LYS A 291 11.62 -20.78 22.27
C LYS A 291 10.51 -20.49 23.29
N GLY A 292 10.84 -19.88 24.42
CA GLY A 292 9.85 -19.58 25.48
C GLY A 292 8.68 -18.75 24.97
N LEU A 293 8.96 -17.62 24.31
CA LEU A 293 7.93 -16.71 23.81
C LEU A 293 7.07 -17.33 22.71
N ILE A 294 7.67 -18.06 21.78
CA ILE A 294 6.94 -18.73 20.70
C ILE A 294 6.06 -19.85 21.23
N VAL A 295 6.52 -20.61 22.22
CA VAL A 295 5.70 -21.65 22.86
C VAL A 295 4.48 -21.02 23.54
N THR A 296 4.66 -19.93 24.29
CA THR A 296 3.55 -19.19 24.91
C THR A 296 2.57 -18.66 23.86
N ALA A 297 3.08 -18.05 22.79
CA ALA A 297 2.25 -17.55 21.69
C ALA A 297 1.41 -18.66 21.04
N ILE A 298 2.01 -19.82 20.76
CA ILE A 298 1.32 -20.98 20.20
C ILE A 298 0.24 -21.52 21.15
N GLN A 299 0.52 -21.58 22.45
CA GLN A 299 -0.47 -21.98 23.46
C GLN A 299 -1.67 -21.00 23.50
N GLY A 300 -1.42 -19.71 23.33
CA GLY A 300 -2.47 -18.69 23.25
C GLY A 300 -3.28 -18.74 21.95
N ILE A 301 -2.69 -19.17 20.83
CA ILE A 301 -3.38 -19.32 19.53
C ILE A 301 -4.25 -20.58 19.52
N HIS A 302 -3.69 -21.71 19.97
CA HIS A 302 -4.35 -23.00 19.97
C HIS A 302 -4.07 -23.69 21.31
N PRO A 303 -4.98 -23.65 22.29
CA PRO A 303 -4.75 -24.23 23.61
C PRO A 303 -4.78 -25.77 23.60
N GLU A 304 -5.64 -26.38 22.78
CA GLU A 304 -5.82 -27.84 22.67
C GLU A 304 -4.66 -28.51 21.93
N GLY A 305 -4.33 -29.79 22.19
CA GLY A 305 -3.30 -30.51 21.42
C GLY A 305 -3.70 -30.76 19.96
N GLY A 306 -2.74 -31.06 19.08
CA GLY A 306 -3.02 -31.42 17.68
C GLY A 306 -2.25 -30.61 16.64
N THR A 307 -2.69 -30.70 15.39
CA THR A 307 -2.13 -30.00 14.25
C THR A 307 -3.07 -28.87 13.82
N PHE A 308 -2.53 -27.67 13.64
CA PHE A 308 -3.30 -26.50 13.22
C PHE A 308 -2.47 -25.65 12.24
N TRP A 309 -3.14 -24.76 11.52
CA TRP A 309 -2.51 -23.81 10.61
C TRP A 309 -2.45 -22.42 11.24
N THR A 310 -1.33 -21.72 11.06
CA THR A 310 -1.16 -20.32 11.47
C THR A 310 -0.23 -19.60 10.50
N THR A 311 0.11 -18.34 10.76
CA THR A 311 1.05 -17.56 9.95
C THR A 311 2.18 -17.02 10.81
N THR A 312 3.31 -16.68 10.17
CA THR A 312 4.41 -16.01 10.87
C THR A 312 3.97 -14.65 11.41
N GLU A 313 3.09 -13.96 10.69
CA GLU A 313 2.47 -12.70 11.11
C GLU A 313 1.73 -12.86 12.45
N THR A 314 0.89 -13.88 12.56
CA THR A 314 0.13 -14.18 13.79
C THR A 314 1.06 -14.49 14.95
N LEU A 315 2.11 -15.27 14.70
CA LEU A 315 3.11 -15.60 15.71
C LEU A 315 3.85 -14.37 16.22
N ILE A 316 4.33 -13.50 15.32
CA ILE A 316 5.03 -12.25 15.68
C ILE A 316 4.09 -11.34 16.48
N ARG A 317 2.85 -11.14 16.03
CA ARG A 317 1.83 -10.35 16.75
C ARG A 317 1.67 -10.86 18.19
N LYS A 318 1.46 -12.17 18.37
CA LYS A 318 1.26 -12.76 19.71
C LYS A 318 2.51 -12.69 20.58
N VAL A 319 3.70 -12.91 20.02
CA VAL A 319 4.97 -12.77 20.74
C VAL A 319 5.18 -11.34 21.23
N LEU A 320 4.87 -10.33 20.41
CA LEU A 320 5.03 -8.92 20.78
C LEU A 320 4.02 -8.46 21.84
N LEU A 321 2.77 -8.92 21.76
CA LEU A 321 1.76 -8.66 22.79
C LEU A 321 2.21 -9.22 24.14
N GLU A 322 2.75 -10.43 24.16
CA GLU A 322 3.29 -11.08 25.36
C GLU A 322 4.53 -10.36 25.91
N ASP A 323 5.51 -10.02 25.06
CA ASP A 323 6.75 -9.32 25.46
C ASP A 323 6.46 -7.94 26.06
N LEU A 324 5.45 -7.24 25.54
CA LEU A 324 5.05 -5.90 25.99
C LEU A 324 3.98 -5.91 27.10
N GLY A 325 3.38 -7.07 27.40
CA GLY A 325 2.33 -7.22 28.39
C GLY A 325 1.05 -6.43 28.06
N ILE A 326 0.69 -6.35 26.78
CA ILE A 326 -0.51 -5.66 26.26
C ILE A 326 -1.44 -6.66 25.56
N THR A 327 -2.72 -6.31 25.44
CA THR A 327 -3.73 -7.15 24.80
C THR A 327 -4.18 -6.59 23.45
N GLU A 328 -4.83 -7.43 22.64
CA GLU A 328 -5.48 -6.98 21.39
C GLU A 328 -6.50 -5.85 21.65
N LYS A 329 -7.19 -5.92 22.80
CA LYS A 329 -8.12 -4.88 23.23
C LYS A 329 -7.40 -3.55 23.50
N ASP A 330 -6.23 -3.59 24.13
CA ASP A 330 -5.45 -2.37 24.38
C ASP A 330 -5.06 -1.68 23.06
N LEU A 331 -4.72 -2.45 22.01
CA LEU A 331 -4.44 -1.91 20.68
C LEU A 331 -5.70 -1.29 20.03
N ALA A 332 -6.85 -1.95 20.15
CA ALA A 332 -8.12 -1.45 19.61
C ALA A 332 -8.59 -0.17 20.31
N ASP A 333 -8.48 -0.13 21.64
CA ASP A 333 -8.82 1.03 22.46
C ASP A 333 -7.86 2.21 22.16
N ASN A 334 -6.59 1.92 21.83
CA ASN A 334 -5.62 2.96 21.46
C ASN A 334 -5.91 3.61 20.10
N LYS A 335 -6.40 2.84 19.11
CA LYS A 335 -6.81 3.38 17.80
C LYS A 335 -7.98 4.36 17.89
N LYS A 336 -8.90 4.15 18.84
CA LYS A 336 -10.08 5.00 19.07
C LYS A 336 -9.77 6.27 19.87
N ALA A 337 -8.54 6.45 20.37
CA ALA A 337 -8.15 7.63 21.12
C ALA A 337 -7.83 8.80 20.17
N PRO A 338 -8.27 10.04 20.46
CA PRO A 338 -8.11 11.17 19.54
C PRO A 338 -6.65 11.42 19.16
N GLN A 339 -6.41 11.56 17.84
CA GLN A 339 -5.08 11.63 17.20
C GLN A 339 -4.14 12.72 17.75
N GLY A 340 -4.66 13.73 18.45
CA GLY A 340 -3.89 14.81 19.08
C GLY A 340 -2.88 14.39 20.17
N MET A 341 -2.90 13.14 20.63
CA MET A 341 -1.86 12.60 21.54
C MET A 341 -0.65 11.99 20.83
N PHE A 342 -0.72 11.66 19.54
CA PHE A 342 0.34 10.93 18.82
C PHE A 342 1.56 11.82 18.47
N GLU A 343 1.36 13.11 18.17
CA GLU A 343 2.45 14.01 17.78
C GLU A 343 3.30 14.48 18.98
N ILE A 344 2.70 14.62 20.16
CA ILE A 344 3.40 15.10 21.36
C ILE A 344 4.42 14.06 21.87
N HIS A 345 4.22 12.77 21.60
CA HIS A 345 5.12 11.71 22.05
C HIS A 345 6.30 11.45 21.10
N LYS A 346 6.17 11.71 19.79
CA LYS A 346 7.31 11.63 18.85
C LYS A 346 8.42 12.63 19.18
N VAL A 347 8.07 13.79 19.75
CA VAL A 347 9.04 14.85 20.13
C VAL A 347 9.74 14.55 21.47
N SER A 348 9.14 13.77 22.36
CA SER A 348 9.65 13.53 23.73
C SER A 348 10.63 12.34 23.87
N ILE A 349 10.92 11.58 22.82
CA ILE A 349 11.81 10.40 22.89
C ILE A 349 13.30 10.77 22.73
N SER A 350 13.64 12.04 22.48
CA SER A 350 15.05 12.49 22.41
C SER A 350 15.73 12.67 23.78
N SER A 351 15.00 12.63 24.89
CA SER A 351 15.61 12.69 26.22
C SER A 351 15.89 11.29 26.76
N LYS A 352 17.16 10.86 26.66
CA LYS A 352 17.73 9.82 27.54
C LYS A 352 17.54 10.23 29.00
N ALA A 353 16.41 9.86 29.59
CA ALA A 353 16.15 10.04 31.01
C ALA A 353 15.94 8.66 31.65
N ASN A 354 17.02 8.18 32.26
CA ASN A 354 17.02 7.10 33.24
C ASN A 354 16.01 7.43 34.36
N ASN A 355 14.81 6.86 34.30
CA ASN A 355 14.00 6.56 35.48
C ASN A 355 12.90 5.57 35.09
N ALA A 356 12.92 4.40 35.73
CA ALA A 356 11.98 3.30 35.56
C ALA A 356 10.58 3.66 36.10
N LYS A 357 9.88 4.59 35.44
CA LYS A 357 8.41 4.70 35.54
C LYS A 357 7.81 3.72 34.54
N LYS A 358 6.86 2.91 35.02
CA LYS A 358 6.09 1.96 34.22
C LYS A 358 5.53 2.68 32.98
N LYS A 359 5.97 2.28 31.78
CA LYS A 359 5.51 2.89 30.52
C LYS A 359 3.97 2.87 30.48
N SER A 360 3.35 3.94 30.00
CA SER A 360 1.89 3.99 29.84
C SER A 360 1.44 2.98 28.79
N LYS A 361 0.19 2.52 28.85
CA LYS A 361 -0.37 1.61 27.84
C LYS A 361 -0.27 2.18 26.42
N THR A 362 -0.50 3.49 26.25
CA THR A 362 -0.33 4.18 24.97
C THR A 362 1.11 4.13 24.45
N ALA A 363 2.10 4.33 25.32
CA ALA A 363 3.51 4.23 24.92
C ALA A 363 3.89 2.79 24.52
N LEU A 364 3.33 1.78 25.20
CA LEU A 364 3.52 0.37 24.85
C LEU A 364 2.84 0.01 23.52
N CYS A 365 1.67 0.57 23.21
CA CYS A 365 1.03 0.40 21.90
C CYS A 365 1.85 1.03 20.77
N GLY A 366 2.44 2.21 21.01
CA GLY A 366 3.38 2.81 20.06
C GLY A 366 4.62 1.94 19.81
N GLU A 367 5.23 1.44 20.89
CA GLU A 367 6.37 0.51 20.82
C GLU A 367 6.01 -0.81 20.12
N TYR A 368 4.79 -1.32 20.31
CA TYR A 368 4.29 -2.49 19.57
C TYR A 368 4.33 -2.26 18.07
N HIS A 369 3.83 -1.12 17.58
CA HIS A 369 3.80 -0.83 16.15
C HIS A 369 5.21 -0.70 15.55
N GLU A 370 6.14 -0.05 16.25
CA GLU A 370 7.53 0.07 15.82
C GLU A 370 8.22 -1.30 15.75
N LYS A 371 8.06 -2.12 16.80
CA LYS A 371 8.63 -3.49 16.84
C LYS A 371 8.00 -4.40 15.78
N TYR A 372 6.70 -4.27 15.54
CA TYR A 372 5.98 -5.06 14.54
C TYR A 372 6.42 -4.71 13.11
N GLU A 373 6.57 -3.42 12.79
CA GLU A 373 7.12 -2.97 11.50
C GLU A 373 8.54 -3.50 11.32
N ALA A 374 9.40 -3.37 12.34
CA ALA A 374 10.78 -3.85 12.31
C ALA A 374 10.86 -5.37 12.09
N ALA A 375 10.06 -6.16 12.81
CA ALA A 375 9.99 -7.61 12.67
C ALA A 375 9.55 -8.03 11.26
N THR A 376 8.44 -7.46 10.78
CA THR A 376 7.83 -7.80 9.49
C THR A 376 8.77 -7.46 8.34
N LYS A 377 9.37 -6.27 8.39
CA LYS A 377 10.37 -5.83 7.42
C LYS A 377 11.58 -6.76 7.39
N ALA A 378 12.16 -7.06 8.56
CA ALA A 378 13.32 -7.94 8.66
C ALA A 378 13.02 -9.37 8.18
N PHE A 379 11.80 -9.86 8.40
CA PHE A 379 11.39 -11.14 7.85
C PHE A 379 11.35 -11.11 6.30
N ASN A 380 10.65 -10.11 5.74
CA ASN A 380 10.36 -10.04 4.31
C ASN A 380 11.62 -9.76 3.46
N ILE A 381 12.57 -8.96 3.97
CA ILE A 381 13.80 -8.51 3.27
C ILE A 381 14.78 -9.66 2.96
N LEU A 382 14.60 -10.81 3.62
CA LEU A 382 15.39 -12.01 3.36
C LEU A 382 15.03 -12.62 2.01
N THR A 383 13.78 -12.53 1.58
CA THR A 383 13.28 -13.19 0.37
C THR A 383 12.95 -12.24 -0.77
N ASP A 384 12.52 -11.02 -0.48
CA ASP A 384 12.13 -10.06 -1.51
C ASP A 384 13.14 -8.91 -1.61
N ASN A 385 13.29 -8.38 -2.82
CA ASN A 385 14.03 -7.14 -3.08
C ASN A 385 13.04 -5.96 -3.06
N PRO A 386 13.09 -5.07 -2.05
CA PRO A 386 12.13 -3.98 -1.90
C PRO A 386 11.95 -3.10 -3.14
N LEU A 387 13.05 -2.64 -3.76
CA LEU A 387 12.96 -1.80 -4.97
C LEU A 387 12.34 -2.55 -6.16
N LEU A 388 12.70 -3.81 -6.37
CA LEU A 388 12.13 -4.63 -7.43
C LEU A 388 10.62 -4.85 -7.24
N LYS A 389 10.20 -5.15 -6.00
CA LYS A 389 8.78 -5.35 -5.66
C LYS A 389 7.97 -4.06 -5.73
N ALA A 390 8.53 -2.95 -5.25
CA ALA A 390 7.89 -1.65 -5.41
C ALA A 390 7.74 -1.26 -6.89
N TRP A 391 8.74 -1.55 -7.73
CA TRP A 391 8.63 -1.39 -9.19
C TRP A 391 7.53 -2.27 -9.80
N GLU A 392 7.49 -3.56 -9.45
CA GLU A 392 6.42 -4.49 -9.88
C GLU A 392 5.02 -3.95 -9.55
N TYR A 393 4.79 -3.48 -8.33
CA TYR A 393 3.50 -2.96 -7.88
C TYR A 393 3.16 -1.60 -8.49
N THR A 394 4.18 -0.79 -8.77
CA THR A 394 3.99 0.45 -9.52
C THR A 394 3.55 0.15 -10.96
N ILE A 395 4.11 -0.87 -11.61
CA ILE A 395 3.63 -1.34 -12.92
C ILE A 395 2.18 -1.86 -12.82
N ALA A 396 1.86 -2.62 -11.78
CA ALA A 396 0.51 -3.15 -11.57
C ALA A 396 -0.56 -2.06 -11.48
N SER A 397 -0.17 -0.88 -11.00
CA SER A 397 -1.06 0.29 -10.88
C SER A 397 -1.50 0.85 -12.25
N PHE A 398 -0.81 0.52 -13.35
CA PHE A 398 -1.26 0.88 -14.70
C PHE A 398 -2.33 -0.05 -15.26
N CYS A 399 -2.64 -1.18 -14.61
CA CYS A 399 -3.70 -2.07 -15.10
C CYS A 399 -5.09 -1.46 -14.94
N ASP A 400 -5.23 -0.45 -14.08
CA ASP A 400 -6.45 0.33 -13.86
C ASP A 400 -6.75 1.34 -14.98
N THR A 401 -5.84 1.56 -15.96
CA THR A 401 -6.18 2.42 -17.12
C THR A 401 -7.27 1.83 -18.02
N LYS A 402 -7.82 0.66 -17.69
CA LYS A 402 -9.07 0.14 -18.25
C LYS A 402 -10.25 0.78 -17.51
N THR A 403 -10.73 1.86 -18.12
CA THR A 403 -11.73 2.88 -17.73
C THR A 403 -13.01 2.50 -16.97
N ASP A 404 -13.26 1.23 -16.63
CA ASP A 404 -14.54 0.79 -16.05
C ASP A 404 -14.41 0.22 -14.61
N PHE A 405 -13.23 -0.25 -14.20
CA PHE A 405 -13.07 -0.93 -12.89
C PHE A 405 -12.98 0.05 -11.71
N SER A 406 -12.10 1.07 -11.78
CA SER A 406 -11.95 2.12 -10.75
C SER A 406 -13.12 3.09 -10.64
N ARG A 407 -13.90 3.22 -11.72
CA ARG A 407 -15.17 3.93 -11.65
C ARG A 407 -16.07 3.27 -10.61
N TRP A 408 -16.09 1.94 -10.56
CA TRP A 408 -17.11 1.23 -9.83
C TRP A 408 -17.02 1.42 -8.31
N ASN A 409 -15.84 1.29 -7.69
CA ASN A 409 -15.73 1.37 -6.23
C ASN A 409 -15.95 2.79 -5.68
N LEU A 410 -15.28 3.79 -6.24
CA LEU A 410 -15.47 5.17 -5.80
C LEU A 410 -16.91 5.62 -6.03
N TYR A 411 -17.48 5.46 -7.22
CA TYR A 411 -18.83 5.96 -7.50
C TYR A 411 -19.91 5.20 -6.71
N SER A 412 -19.79 3.88 -6.55
CA SER A 412 -20.70 3.12 -5.70
C SER A 412 -20.64 3.58 -4.25
N SER A 413 -19.43 3.85 -3.71
CA SER A 413 -19.30 4.38 -2.35
C SER A 413 -19.93 5.77 -2.18
N LEU A 414 -19.89 6.63 -3.21
CA LEU A 414 -20.40 8.00 -3.14
C LEU A 414 -21.93 8.09 -3.24
N GLY A 415 -22.58 7.14 -3.91
CA GLY A 415 -24.03 7.14 -4.09
C GLY A 415 -24.53 8.38 -4.83
N LEU A 416 -24.16 8.52 -6.11
CA LEU A 416 -24.45 9.72 -6.91
C LEU A 416 -25.87 9.77 -7.49
N GLU A 417 -26.64 8.69 -7.36
CA GLU A 417 -28.04 8.60 -7.81
C GLU A 417 -28.99 9.29 -6.81
N GLU A 418 -30.13 9.79 -7.31
CA GLU A 418 -31.11 10.53 -6.51
C GLU A 418 -31.75 9.70 -5.39
N ASP A 419 -31.84 8.38 -5.58
CA ASP A 419 -32.46 7.41 -4.68
C ASP A 419 -31.45 6.61 -3.86
N SER A 420 -30.17 7.02 -3.88
CA SER A 420 -29.09 6.33 -3.16
C SER A 420 -29.06 6.74 -1.69
N PRO A 421 -29.55 5.92 -0.74
CA PRO A 421 -29.77 6.35 0.63
C PRO A 421 -28.45 6.69 1.32
N GLY A 422 -28.41 7.83 2.01
CA GLY A 422 -27.21 8.37 2.66
C GLY A 422 -26.11 8.82 1.68
N GLY A 423 -26.38 8.81 0.37
CA GLY A 423 -25.43 9.17 -0.68
C GLY A 423 -25.36 10.67 -0.94
N ILE A 424 -24.38 11.08 -1.75
CA ILE A 424 -24.24 12.48 -2.20
C ILE A 424 -25.39 12.87 -3.14
N GLY A 425 -25.87 11.93 -3.96
CA GLY A 425 -26.98 12.13 -4.89
C GLY A 425 -28.29 12.46 -4.17
N GLU A 426 -28.65 11.71 -3.13
CA GLU A 426 -29.82 12.01 -2.29
C GLU A 426 -29.70 13.39 -1.62
N CYS A 427 -28.53 13.71 -1.03
CA CYS A 427 -28.27 15.01 -0.41
C CYS A 427 -28.44 16.17 -1.41
N LEU A 428 -27.82 16.04 -2.58
CA LEU A 428 -27.88 17.02 -3.67
C LEU A 428 -29.32 17.19 -4.18
N TYR A 429 -30.01 16.08 -4.45
CA TYR A 429 -31.38 16.08 -4.94
C TYR A 429 -32.33 16.76 -3.95
N ASN A 430 -32.26 16.41 -2.67
CA ASN A 430 -33.08 17.01 -1.63
C ASN A 430 -32.83 18.51 -1.55
N LYS A 431 -31.57 18.96 -1.61
CA LYS A 431 -31.26 20.39 -1.53
C LYS A 431 -31.73 21.19 -2.74
N ILE A 432 -31.57 20.62 -3.93
CA ILE A 432 -32.08 21.22 -5.18
C ILE A 432 -33.61 21.26 -5.17
N LYS A 433 -34.26 20.21 -4.68
CA LYS A 433 -35.72 20.13 -4.58
C LYS A 433 -36.28 21.17 -3.61
N GLU A 434 -35.66 21.36 -2.45
CA GLU A 434 -36.02 22.45 -1.52
C GLU A 434 -36.00 23.81 -2.23
N LYS A 435 -34.93 24.11 -2.98
CA LYS A 435 -34.80 25.36 -3.72
C LYS A 435 -35.80 25.49 -4.87
N LEU A 436 -36.05 24.40 -5.59
CA LEU A 436 -37.06 24.36 -6.64
C LEU A 436 -38.46 24.64 -6.08
N ASP A 437 -38.80 24.07 -4.93
CA ASP A 437 -40.08 24.28 -4.26
C ASP A 437 -40.21 25.73 -3.76
N GLU A 438 -39.13 26.34 -3.25
CA GLU A 438 -39.08 27.75 -2.88
C GLU A 438 -39.38 28.68 -4.08
N VAL A 439 -38.73 28.44 -5.22
CA VAL A 439 -38.93 29.23 -6.44
C VAL A 439 -40.32 29.00 -7.04
N ASN A 440 -40.84 27.78 -6.99
CA ASN A 440 -42.21 27.49 -7.42
C ASN A 440 -43.23 28.20 -6.55
N ARG A 441 -43.01 28.28 -5.23
CA ARG A 441 -43.86 29.07 -4.32
C ARG A 441 -43.79 30.55 -4.66
N GLU A 442 -42.60 31.11 -4.88
CA GLU A 442 -42.43 32.51 -5.29
C GLU A 442 -43.14 32.80 -6.62
N SER A 443 -43.03 31.92 -7.62
CA SER A 443 -43.73 32.05 -8.89
C SER A 443 -45.26 32.04 -8.71
N ASN A 444 -45.78 31.15 -7.85
CA ASN A 444 -47.20 31.10 -7.51
C ASN A 444 -47.66 32.38 -6.80
N GLU A 445 -46.86 32.92 -5.86
CA GLU A 445 -47.15 34.19 -5.20
C GLU A 445 -47.23 35.35 -6.21
N TYR A 446 -46.27 35.47 -7.14
CA TYR A 446 -46.36 36.47 -8.21
C TYR A 446 -47.57 36.26 -9.12
N HIS A 447 -47.91 35.00 -9.41
CA HIS A 447 -49.08 34.65 -10.22
C HIS A 447 -50.39 35.04 -9.51
N GLU A 448 -50.49 34.81 -8.21
CA GLU A 448 -51.64 35.22 -7.39
C GLU A 448 -51.78 36.74 -7.32
N GLN A 449 -50.69 37.47 -7.08
CA GLN A 449 -50.68 38.93 -7.06
C GLN A 449 -51.05 39.53 -8.43
N TYR A 450 -50.52 38.95 -9.51
CA TYR A 450 -50.90 39.30 -10.88
C TYR A 450 -52.39 39.11 -11.11
N ASN A 451 -52.95 37.95 -10.73
CA ASN A 451 -54.36 37.63 -10.90
C ASN A 451 -55.28 38.51 -10.04
N ALA A 452 -54.83 38.94 -8.86
CA ALA A 452 -55.57 39.86 -8.00
C ALA A 452 -55.62 41.28 -8.58
N LEU A 453 -54.53 41.75 -9.21
CA LEU A 453 -54.42 43.10 -9.76
C LEU A 453 -55.04 43.23 -11.15
N PHE A 454 -55.06 42.16 -11.94
CA PHE A 454 -55.53 42.17 -13.34
C PHE A 454 -57.00 42.66 -13.51
N PRO A 455 -57.99 42.20 -12.71
CA PRO A 455 -59.35 42.71 -12.78
C PRO A 455 -59.45 44.20 -12.48
N HIS A 456 -58.64 44.70 -11.54
CA HIS A 456 -58.61 46.11 -11.18
C HIS A 456 -58.10 46.98 -12.34
N VAL A 457 -57.02 46.56 -13.00
CA VAL A 457 -56.49 47.23 -14.20
C VAL A 457 -57.54 47.25 -15.31
N LYS A 458 -58.28 46.15 -15.53
CA LYS A 458 -59.37 46.08 -16.51
C LYS A 458 -60.53 47.01 -16.17
N GLN A 459 -60.90 47.13 -14.89
CA GLN A 459 -61.92 48.09 -14.45
C GLN A 459 -61.48 49.55 -14.68
N LEU A 460 -60.22 49.88 -14.38
CA LEU A 460 -59.65 51.20 -14.66
C LEU A 460 -59.66 51.50 -16.16
N GLU A 461 -59.31 50.52 -17.01
CA GLU A 461 -59.35 50.64 -18.47
C GLU A 461 -60.75 50.99 -19.00
N VAL A 462 -61.79 50.36 -18.45
CA VAL A 462 -63.20 50.66 -18.78
C VAL A 462 -63.62 52.03 -18.24
N ARG A 463 -63.21 52.39 -17.02
CA ARG A 463 -63.53 53.69 -16.41
C ARG A 463 -62.91 54.87 -17.16
N ILE A 464 -61.70 54.72 -17.71
CA ILE A 464 -61.08 55.74 -18.57
C ILE A 464 -61.97 56.08 -19.77
N LYS A 465 -62.64 55.07 -20.36
CA LYS A 465 -63.54 55.25 -21.52
C LYS A 465 -64.86 55.96 -21.17
N HIS A 466 -65.23 56.01 -19.88
CA HIS A 466 -66.52 56.54 -19.40
C HIS A 466 -66.36 57.74 -18.45
N ALA A 467 -65.18 58.35 -18.39
CA ALA A 467 -64.90 59.49 -17.51
C ALA A 467 -65.73 60.72 -17.91
N LYS A 468 -66.38 61.37 -16.92
CA LYS A 468 -67.30 62.49 -17.14
C LYS A 468 -66.62 63.86 -17.14
N THR A 469 -65.38 63.97 -16.67
CA THR A 469 -64.61 65.23 -16.59
C THR A 469 -63.13 65.01 -16.91
N GLU A 470 -62.46 66.05 -17.42
CA GLU A 470 -61.04 66.02 -17.82
C GLU A 470 -60.10 65.72 -16.63
N GLN A 471 -60.38 66.31 -15.46
CA GLN A 471 -59.60 66.09 -14.22
C GLN A 471 -59.71 64.65 -13.71
N ASP A 472 -60.91 64.08 -13.73
CA ASP A 472 -61.17 62.69 -13.32
C ASP A 472 -60.50 61.71 -14.29
N ALA A 473 -60.55 61.98 -15.60
CA ALA A 473 -59.84 61.19 -16.60
C ALA A 473 -58.31 61.21 -16.39
N GLN A 474 -57.74 62.34 -15.97
CA GLN A 474 -56.31 62.49 -15.74
C GLN A 474 -55.84 61.74 -14.49
N TRP A 475 -56.65 61.76 -13.42
CA TRP A 475 -56.40 60.96 -12.21
C TRP A 475 -56.49 59.45 -12.50
N ILE A 476 -57.54 58.99 -13.17
CA ILE A 476 -57.71 57.56 -13.53
C ILE A 476 -56.56 57.09 -14.44
N ARG A 477 -56.05 57.93 -15.36
CA ARG A 477 -54.88 57.61 -16.18
C ARG A 477 -53.59 57.46 -15.37
N SER A 478 -53.39 58.28 -14.33
CA SER A 478 -52.23 58.16 -13.44
C SER A 478 -52.28 56.85 -12.65
N GLU A 479 -53.45 56.53 -12.11
CA GLU A 479 -53.68 55.29 -11.36
C GLU A 479 -53.52 54.06 -12.25
N TYR A 480 -54.09 54.09 -13.46
CA TYR A 480 -53.90 53.03 -14.46
C TYR A 480 -52.43 52.82 -14.82
N LYS A 481 -51.64 53.89 -15.04
CA LYS A 481 -50.21 53.76 -15.31
C LYS A 481 -49.46 53.11 -14.15
N ARG A 482 -49.81 53.45 -12.90
CA ARG A 482 -49.23 52.83 -11.70
C ARG A 482 -49.56 51.34 -11.64
N SER A 483 -50.84 50.98 -11.72
CA SER A 483 -51.27 49.58 -11.63
C SER A 483 -50.76 48.73 -12.80
N VAL A 484 -50.60 49.30 -14.00
CA VAL A 484 -49.95 48.62 -15.13
C VAL A 484 -48.45 48.41 -14.86
N GLY A 485 -47.77 49.39 -14.26
CA GLY A 485 -46.38 49.23 -13.83
C GLY A 485 -46.21 48.10 -12.82
N GLU A 486 -47.07 48.04 -11.80
CA GLU A 486 -47.09 46.96 -10.81
C GLU A 486 -47.41 45.59 -11.45
N LEU A 487 -48.37 45.55 -12.37
CA LEU A 487 -48.74 44.33 -13.08
C LEU A 487 -47.59 43.80 -13.97
N ASN A 488 -46.87 44.70 -14.65
CA ASN A 488 -45.68 44.35 -15.41
C ASN A 488 -44.55 43.85 -14.50
N ASN A 489 -44.39 44.42 -13.30
CA ASN A 489 -43.41 43.94 -12.32
C ASN A 489 -43.74 42.52 -11.84
N TYR A 490 -45.00 42.22 -11.53
CA TYR A 490 -45.41 40.86 -11.14
C TYR A 490 -45.27 39.87 -12.30
N GLN A 491 -45.54 40.29 -13.53
CA GLN A 491 -45.31 39.45 -14.71
C GLN A 491 -43.81 39.16 -14.89
N ALA A 492 -42.95 40.18 -14.80
CA ALA A 492 -41.51 40.03 -14.90
C ALA A 492 -40.95 39.10 -13.79
N GLY A 493 -41.37 39.31 -12.54
CA GLY A 493 -40.96 38.46 -11.41
C GLY A 493 -41.41 37.01 -11.56
N ARG A 494 -42.63 36.78 -12.07
CA ARG A 494 -43.10 35.41 -12.39
C ARG A 494 -42.27 34.77 -13.49
N ASP A 495 -41.99 35.49 -14.56
CA ASP A 495 -41.23 34.97 -15.71
C ASP A 495 -39.77 34.67 -15.30
N GLU A 496 -39.16 35.50 -14.45
CA GLU A 496 -37.84 35.27 -13.83
C GLU A 496 -37.85 34.04 -12.89
N ALA A 497 -38.86 33.90 -12.04
CA ALA A 497 -39.03 32.73 -11.18
C ALA A 497 -39.19 31.44 -12.00
N HIS A 498 -39.97 31.46 -13.09
CA HIS A 498 -40.08 30.32 -14.00
C HIS A 498 -38.75 29.95 -14.68
N GLN A 499 -37.95 30.95 -15.09
CA GLN A 499 -36.63 30.70 -15.64
C GLN A 499 -35.70 30.04 -14.62
N ARG A 500 -35.67 30.55 -13.37
CA ARG A 500 -34.88 29.94 -12.29
C ARG A 500 -35.34 28.52 -11.96
N ALA A 501 -36.65 28.26 -11.91
CA ALA A 501 -37.20 26.93 -11.67
C ALA A 501 -36.77 25.93 -12.75
N LYS A 502 -36.72 26.36 -14.02
CA LYS A 502 -36.22 25.52 -15.11
C LYS A 502 -34.74 25.15 -14.91
N LEU A 503 -33.91 26.12 -14.51
CA LEU A 503 -32.49 25.87 -14.25
C LEU A 503 -32.31 24.89 -13.08
N TYR A 504 -33.07 25.05 -11.99
CA TYR A 504 -33.06 24.10 -10.87
C TYR A 504 -33.46 22.68 -11.26
N ALA A 505 -34.41 22.52 -12.19
CA ALA A 505 -34.82 21.20 -12.67
C ALA A 505 -33.71 20.47 -13.46
N GLU A 506 -32.82 21.21 -14.12
CA GLU A 506 -31.69 20.65 -14.88
C GLU A 506 -30.40 20.57 -14.03
N LEU A 507 -30.35 21.28 -12.90
CA LEU A 507 -29.15 21.48 -12.09
C LEU A 507 -28.57 20.18 -11.53
N PHE A 508 -29.40 19.23 -11.11
CA PHE A 508 -28.94 17.94 -10.58
C PHE A 508 -28.09 17.19 -11.61
N ASN A 509 -28.64 16.98 -12.81
CA ASN A 509 -27.96 16.28 -13.89
C ASN A 509 -26.70 17.02 -14.33
N PHE A 510 -26.75 18.36 -14.35
CA PHE A 510 -25.59 19.19 -14.67
C PHE A 510 -24.45 18.98 -13.68
N ILE A 511 -24.72 19.12 -12.37
CA ILE A 511 -23.72 18.93 -11.31
C ILE A 511 -23.15 17.52 -11.35
N ILE A 512 -24.00 16.48 -11.41
CA ILE A 512 -23.52 15.09 -11.47
C ILE A 512 -22.63 14.86 -12.69
N SER A 513 -23.01 15.35 -13.88
CA SER A 513 -22.18 15.22 -15.08
C SER A 513 -20.82 15.89 -14.91
N LYS A 514 -20.75 17.04 -14.24
CA LYS A 514 -19.49 17.75 -13.97
C LYS A 514 -18.64 17.07 -12.91
N LEU A 515 -19.25 16.53 -11.87
CA LEU A 515 -18.55 15.71 -10.89
C LEU A 515 -17.88 14.51 -11.57
N LEU A 516 -18.60 13.78 -12.42
CA LEU A 516 -18.06 12.63 -13.16
C LEU A 516 -16.87 13.00 -14.07
N GLU A 517 -16.89 14.19 -14.67
CA GLU A 517 -15.78 14.73 -15.48
C GLU A 517 -14.55 15.08 -14.64
N MET A 518 -14.76 15.61 -13.43
CA MET A 518 -13.69 16.10 -12.55
C MET A 518 -13.08 14.99 -11.67
N PHE A 519 -13.85 13.99 -11.24
CA PHE A 519 -13.36 12.93 -10.34
C PHE A 519 -12.04 12.29 -10.80
N PRO A 520 -11.84 11.90 -12.07
CA PRO A 520 -10.56 11.32 -12.52
C PRO A 520 -9.35 12.25 -12.40
N GLN A 521 -9.57 13.57 -12.32
CA GLN A 521 -8.52 14.58 -12.14
C GLN A 521 -8.10 14.72 -10.68
N TYR A 522 -8.97 14.30 -9.75
CA TYR A 522 -8.77 14.43 -8.30
C TYR A 522 -8.58 13.08 -7.61
N PHE A 523 -9.03 11.98 -8.19
CA PHE A 523 -8.95 10.66 -7.60
C PHE A 523 -8.40 9.65 -8.61
N GLN A 524 -7.68 8.65 -8.10
CA GLN A 524 -7.23 7.51 -8.88
C GLN A 524 -6.96 6.34 -7.97
N GLU A 525 -7.22 5.14 -8.46
CA GLU A 525 -6.86 3.92 -7.78
C GLU A 525 -5.48 3.44 -8.24
N VAL A 526 -4.71 2.89 -7.32
CA VAL A 526 -3.43 2.24 -7.61
C VAL A 526 -3.38 0.90 -6.90
N TYR A 527 -2.60 -0.03 -7.44
CA TYR A 527 -2.46 -1.34 -6.84
C TYR A 527 -1.77 -1.24 -5.47
N ASP A 528 -2.34 -1.89 -4.47
CA ASP A 528 -1.80 -1.95 -3.11
C ASP A 528 -1.70 -3.41 -2.66
N ALA A 529 -0.47 -3.91 -2.63
CA ALA A 529 -0.17 -5.29 -2.29
C ALA A 529 -0.45 -5.65 -0.82
N ASP A 530 -0.73 -4.67 0.04
CA ASP A 530 -1.07 -4.94 1.44
C ASP A 530 -2.57 -5.19 1.64
N ILE A 531 -3.40 -4.81 0.66
CA ILE A 531 -4.84 -5.09 0.64
C ILE A 531 -5.06 -6.50 0.11
N HIS A 532 -5.38 -7.42 1.03
CA HIS A 532 -5.85 -8.76 0.71
C HIS A 532 -7.16 -9.01 1.44
N ASP A 533 -8.14 -9.63 0.77
CA ASP A 533 -9.38 -10.02 1.42
C ASP A 533 -9.08 -11.09 2.50
N VAL A 534 -9.38 -10.76 3.75
CA VAL A 534 -9.11 -11.61 4.93
C VAL A 534 -10.01 -12.85 4.93
N LYS A 535 -11.06 -12.89 4.09
CA LYS A 535 -12.09 -13.94 4.10
C LYS A 535 -11.91 -15.03 3.05
N THR A 536 -11.03 -14.86 2.06
CA THR A 536 -10.83 -15.87 1.01
C THR A 536 -10.07 -17.08 1.54
N GLY A 537 -10.61 -18.28 1.34
CA GLY A 537 -9.97 -19.52 1.75
C GLY A 537 -8.63 -19.73 1.05
N LEU A 538 -7.86 -20.72 1.52
CA LEU A 538 -6.51 -21.06 1.00
C LEU A 538 -6.43 -21.26 -0.53
N TYR A 539 -7.58 -21.49 -1.19
CA TYR A 539 -7.70 -21.82 -2.61
C TYR A 539 -8.58 -20.84 -3.40
N ASP A 540 -9.09 -19.78 -2.77
CA ASP A 540 -9.92 -18.80 -3.47
C ASP A 540 -9.04 -17.74 -4.14
N ASP A 541 -9.30 -17.47 -5.42
CA ASP A 541 -8.74 -16.31 -6.12
C ASP A 541 -9.30 -15.04 -5.45
N SER A 542 -8.49 -14.40 -4.61
CA SER A 542 -8.84 -13.12 -4.02
C SER A 542 -8.71 -12.01 -5.07
N PRO A 543 -9.68 -11.07 -5.13
CA PRO A 543 -9.57 -9.92 -6.01
C PRO A 543 -8.34 -9.09 -5.61
N ALA A 544 -7.67 -8.52 -6.60
CA ALA A 544 -6.53 -7.64 -6.39
C ALA A 544 -6.98 -6.39 -5.62
N GLY A 545 -6.21 -6.02 -4.60
CA GLY A 545 -6.47 -4.84 -3.80
C GLY A 545 -6.01 -3.56 -4.49
N PHE A 546 -6.91 -2.58 -4.57
CA PHE A 546 -6.61 -1.24 -5.06
C PHE A 546 -6.89 -0.20 -3.97
N ARG A 547 -6.01 0.78 -3.87
CA ARG A 547 -6.05 1.88 -2.92
C ARG A 547 -6.43 3.14 -3.65
N LEU A 548 -7.40 3.88 -3.11
CA LEU A 548 -7.75 5.20 -3.61
C LEU A 548 -6.69 6.25 -3.21
N LEU A 549 -6.39 7.16 -4.13
CA LEU A 549 -5.52 8.30 -3.93
C LEU A 549 -6.25 9.59 -4.23
N TYR A 550 -5.92 10.64 -3.47
CA TYR A 550 -6.33 12.00 -3.74
C TYR A 550 -5.18 12.79 -4.38
N LYS A 551 -5.44 13.33 -5.58
CA LYS A 551 -4.47 14.01 -6.45
C LYS A 551 -4.32 15.49 -6.15
N HIS A 552 -5.25 16.10 -5.41
CA HIS A 552 -5.29 17.56 -5.18
C HIS A 552 -5.33 18.39 -6.47
N GLY A 553 -5.83 17.83 -7.58
CA GLY A 553 -5.79 18.46 -8.91
C GLY A 553 -4.39 18.53 -9.54
N ARG A 554 -3.40 17.82 -8.98
CA ARG A 554 -2.00 17.85 -9.44
C ARG A 554 -1.72 16.72 -10.43
N THR A 555 -0.92 16.99 -11.44
CA THR A 555 -0.41 15.98 -12.38
C THR A 555 0.80 15.20 -11.82
N ASP A 556 1.48 15.75 -10.80
CA ASP A 556 2.63 15.10 -10.18
C ASP A 556 2.19 14.04 -9.16
N ALA A 557 2.29 12.78 -9.58
CA ALA A 557 1.89 11.64 -8.75
C ALA A 557 2.70 11.47 -7.47
N SER A 558 3.93 12.00 -7.40
CA SER A 558 4.74 11.93 -6.18
C SER A 558 4.16 12.73 -5.00
N LEU A 559 3.21 13.62 -5.28
CA LEU A 559 2.57 14.50 -4.30
C LEU A 559 1.13 14.07 -3.97
N TRP A 560 0.66 12.94 -4.50
CA TRP A 560 -0.67 12.43 -4.23
C TRP A 560 -0.76 11.78 -2.84
N THR A 561 -1.93 11.87 -2.23
CA THR A 561 -2.17 11.33 -0.89
C THR A 561 -2.84 9.97 -0.98
N HIS A 562 -2.25 8.96 -0.34
CA HIS A 562 -2.86 7.64 -0.18
C HIS A 562 -3.98 7.69 0.88
N ILE A 563 -5.15 7.14 0.57
CA ILE A 563 -6.31 7.13 1.46
C ILE A 563 -6.36 5.79 2.20
N TYR A 564 -5.70 5.73 3.37
CA TYR A 564 -5.65 4.53 4.21
C TYR A 564 -6.80 4.43 5.21
N GLU A 565 -7.28 5.56 5.69
CA GLU A 565 -8.21 5.67 6.82
C GLU A 565 -9.43 6.53 6.44
N GLU A 566 -10.52 6.35 7.18
CA GLU A 566 -11.79 7.05 6.97
C GLU A 566 -11.66 8.58 7.06
N ASP A 567 -10.90 9.09 8.03
CA ASP A 567 -10.67 10.54 8.20
C ASP A 567 -10.04 11.15 6.95
N VAL A 568 -9.05 10.46 6.37
CA VAL A 568 -8.34 10.92 5.17
C VAL A 568 -9.28 10.87 3.96
N PHE A 569 -10.19 9.89 3.90
CA PHE A 569 -11.20 9.81 2.85
C PHE A 569 -12.17 10.99 2.93
N ILE A 570 -12.72 11.25 4.12
CA ILE A 570 -13.62 12.39 4.37
C ILE A 570 -12.94 13.72 4.04
N ASP A 571 -11.73 13.93 4.55
CA ASP A 571 -10.99 15.17 4.32
C ASP A 571 -10.66 15.37 2.82
N SER A 572 -10.35 14.29 2.10
CA SER A 572 -10.11 14.33 0.65
C SER A 572 -11.38 14.70 -0.12
N LEU A 573 -12.54 14.14 0.25
CA LEU A 573 -13.83 14.48 -0.36
C LEU A 573 -14.23 15.93 -0.04
N ALA A 574 -14.12 16.35 1.22
CA ALA A 574 -14.41 17.73 1.62
C ALA A 574 -13.51 18.72 0.88
N SER A 575 -12.20 18.45 0.81
CA SER A 575 -11.25 19.25 0.04
C SER A 575 -11.61 19.29 -1.45
N PHE A 576 -11.98 18.16 -2.05
CA PHE A 576 -12.44 18.11 -3.43
C PHE A 576 -13.62 19.06 -3.67
N PHE A 577 -14.70 18.95 -2.88
CA PHE A 577 -15.89 19.78 -3.06
C PHE A 577 -15.62 21.28 -2.90
N VAL A 578 -14.76 21.66 -1.96
CA VAL A 578 -14.34 23.06 -1.77
C VAL A 578 -13.52 23.59 -2.96
N VAL A 579 -12.66 22.75 -3.55
CA VAL A 579 -11.82 23.18 -4.68
C VAL A 579 -12.66 23.37 -5.95
N ILE A 580 -13.54 22.41 -6.25
CA ILE A 580 -14.34 22.44 -7.49
C ILE A 580 -15.46 23.48 -7.47
N GLU A 581 -15.83 23.99 -6.29
CA GLU A 581 -16.86 25.01 -6.13
C GLU A 581 -16.60 26.22 -7.04
N ASN A 582 -15.36 26.71 -7.06
CA ASN A 582 -14.97 27.83 -7.92
C ASN A 582 -15.07 27.49 -9.41
N ASP A 583 -14.72 26.27 -9.79
CA ASP A 583 -14.78 25.81 -11.18
C ASP A 583 -16.23 25.68 -11.67
N ILE A 584 -17.15 25.23 -10.79
CA ILE A 584 -18.58 25.12 -11.06
C ILE A 584 -19.23 26.51 -11.13
N ILE A 585 -18.94 27.38 -10.15
CA ILE A 585 -19.49 28.75 -10.10
C ILE A 585 -19.07 29.57 -11.33
N GLY A 586 -17.85 29.36 -11.83
CA GLY A 586 -17.34 30.05 -13.02
C GLY A 586 -17.99 29.65 -14.35
N MET A 587 -18.91 28.67 -14.36
CA MET A 587 -19.52 28.17 -15.59
C MET A 587 -20.64 29.13 -16.08
N PRO A 588 -20.65 29.52 -17.36
CA PRO A 588 -21.68 30.43 -17.92
C PRO A 588 -23.12 29.94 -17.71
N GLU A 589 -23.32 28.63 -17.65
CA GLU A 589 -24.62 28.00 -17.41
C GLU A 589 -25.19 28.27 -16.01
N LEU A 590 -24.35 28.71 -15.07
CA LEU A 590 -24.70 28.95 -13.66
C LEU A 590 -24.55 30.42 -13.24
N GLU A 591 -24.43 31.35 -14.20
CA GLU A 591 -24.38 32.78 -13.91
C GLU A 591 -25.62 33.22 -13.10
N GLY A 592 -25.40 33.84 -11.93
CA GLY A 592 -26.46 34.25 -11.01
C GLY A 592 -26.92 33.20 -9.99
N PHE A 593 -26.33 32.00 -9.98
CA PHE A 593 -26.63 30.93 -9.01
C PHE A 593 -25.52 30.74 -7.96
N GLU A 594 -24.54 31.65 -7.89
CA GLU A 594 -23.30 31.44 -7.14
C GLU A 594 -23.55 31.16 -5.66
N ARG A 595 -24.49 31.90 -5.06
CA ARG A 595 -24.88 31.71 -3.67
C ARG A 595 -25.55 30.36 -3.44
N ASP A 596 -26.45 29.96 -4.32
CA ASP A 596 -27.20 28.71 -4.16
C ASP A 596 -26.29 27.50 -4.38
N ILE A 597 -25.35 27.57 -5.33
CA ILE A 597 -24.28 26.57 -5.49
C ILE A 597 -23.43 26.49 -4.23
N SER A 598 -23.02 27.61 -3.65
CA SER A 598 -22.22 27.62 -2.41
C SER A 598 -22.96 26.94 -1.25
N GLU A 599 -24.27 27.20 -1.11
CA GLU A 599 -25.13 26.56 -0.11
C GLU A 599 -25.25 25.04 -0.36
N ILE A 600 -25.43 24.61 -1.62
CA ILE A 600 -25.48 23.19 -2.01
C ILE A 600 -24.15 22.47 -1.71
N ILE A 601 -23.01 23.04 -2.12
CA ILE A 601 -21.69 22.46 -1.88
C ILE A 601 -21.41 22.38 -0.38
N THR A 602 -21.77 23.41 0.39
CA THR A 602 -21.64 23.40 1.85
C THR A 602 -22.47 22.27 2.47
N SER A 603 -23.70 22.04 2.01
CA SER A 603 -24.52 20.92 2.44
C SER A 603 -23.85 19.56 2.15
N ILE A 604 -23.25 19.39 0.97
CA ILE A 604 -22.51 18.17 0.63
C ILE A 604 -21.30 17.98 1.55
N VAL A 605 -20.51 19.03 1.78
CA VAL A 605 -19.31 18.99 2.65
C VAL A 605 -19.69 18.64 4.09
N MET A 606 -20.83 19.12 4.58
CA MET A 606 -21.34 18.73 5.90
C MET A 606 -21.81 17.28 5.91
N HIS A 607 -22.49 16.84 4.85
CA HIS A 607 -23.01 15.47 4.72
C HIS A 607 -21.90 14.42 4.69
N VAL A 608 -20.84 14.63 3.91
CA VAL A 608 -19.72 13.66 3.81
C VAL A 608 -18.95 13.50 5.13
N LYS A 609 -19.12 14.43 6.08
CA LYS A 609 -18.52 14.35 7.43
C LYS A 609 -19.41 13.62 8.44
N THR A 610 -20.58 13.15 8.03
CA THR A 610 -21.49 12.41 8.92
C THR A 610 -21.10 10.94 8.99
N THR A 611 -21.42 10.29 10.12
CA THR A 611 -21.29 8.84 10.27
C THR A 611 -22.26 8.11 9.34
N GLU A 612 -23.44 8.69 9.11
CA GLU A 612 -24.45 8.16 8.18
C GLU A 612 -23.89 8.00 6.76
N PHE A 613 -23.13 8.97 6.26
CA PHE A 613 -22.50 8.86 4.93
C PHE A 613 -21.51 7.68 4.85
N LEU A 614 -20.69 7.49 5.88
CA LEU A 614 -19.72 6.39 5.94
C LEU A 614 -20.41 5.02 6.05
N GLU A 615 -21.31 4.86 7.00
CA GLU A 615 -22.05 3.60 7.23
C GLU A 615 -22.83 3.21 5.96
N SER A 616 -23.53 4.18 5.36
CA SER A 616 -24.26 3.99 4.10
C SER A 616 -23.36 3.64 2.91
N ALA A 617 -22.10 4.09 2.89
CA ALA A 617 -21.14 3.71 1.85
C ALA A 617 -20.84 2.21 1.86
N PHE A 618 -20.72 1.59 3.03
CA PHE A 618 -20.55 0.14 3.14
C PHE A 618 -21.76 -0.64 2.61
N TYR A 619 -22.99 -0.16 2.89
CA TYR A 619 -24.20 -0.76 2.34
C TYR A 619 -24.26 -0.63 0.81
N ARG A 620 -23.94 0.55 0.26
CA ARG A 620 -23.90 0.78 -1.20
C ARG A 620 -22.85 -0.12 -1.88
N MET A 621 -21.68 -0.24 -1.28
CA MET A 621 -20.63 -1.14 -1.77
C MET A 621 -21.04 -2.60 -1.70
N ALA A 622 -21.68 -3.03 -0.61
CA ALA A 622 -22.19 -4.40 -0.49
C ALA A 622 -23.21 -4.74 -1.59
N ILE A 623 -24.11 -3.81 -1.89
CA ILE A 623 -25.08 -3.95 -2.99
C ILE A 623 -24.37 -4.02 -4.34
N ALA A 624 -23.43 -3.11 -4.61
CA ALA A 624 -22.69 -3.07 -5.86
C ALA A 624 -21.96 -4.40 -6.12
N HIS A 625 -21.23 -4.90 -5.11
CA HIS A 625 -20.46 -6.15 -5.20
C HIS A 625 -21.28 -7.42 -4.98
N ASN A 626 -22.59 -7.32 -4.74
CA ASN A 626 -23.48 -8.44 -4.43
C ASN A 626 -22.97 -9.31 -3.26
N VAL A 627 -22.48 -8.65 -2.20
CA VAL A 627 -21.99 -9.26 -0.97
C VAL A 627 -22.87 -8.86 0.21
N SER A 628 -22.81 -9.63 1.31
CA SER A 628 -23.52 -9.26 2.53
C SER A 628 -22.95 -7.96 3.13
N PRO A 629 -23.80 -7.06 3.63
CA PRO A 629 -23.35 -5.89 4.37
C PRO A 629 -22.45 -6.26 5.54
N VAL A 630 -21.51 -5.39 5.85
CA VAL A 630 -20.70 -5.52 7.07
C VAL A 630 -21.60 -5.22 8.27
N GLU A 631 -21.57 -6.10 9.28
CA GLU A 631 -22.25 -5.85 10.56
C GLU A 631 -21.42 -4.85 11.38
N ASP A 632 -22.03 -3.74 11.81
CA ASP A 632 -21.37 -2.63 12.55
C ASP A 632 -20.16 -2.05 11.76
N PRO A 633 -20.41 -1.48 10.56
CA PRO A 633 -19.37 -1.04 9.63
C PRO A 633 -18.47 0.09 10.12
#